data_AF-A0A212D390-F1
#
_entry.id   AF-A0A212D390-F1
#
_cell.length_a   1.000
_cell.length_b   1.000
_cell.length_c   1.000
_cell.angle_alpha   90.00
_cell.angle_beta   90.00
_cell.angle_gamma   90.00
#
_symmetry.space_group_name_H-M   'P 1'
#
loop_
_entity.id
_entity.type
_entity.pdbx_description
1 polymer ?
#
loop_
_entity_poly.entity_id
_entity_poly.type
_entity_poly.pdbx_seq_one_letter_code
_entity_poly.pdbx_strand_id
1 'polypeptide(L)'
;MKPPLGLRTLLACIGGPKPEMVYDFWRMVWQEHCSSIVMITKLVEVGRVKCSRYWPEDSDMYGDIKITLVKTETLAEYVVRSFALERFHFTAWPEHGVPYHATGLLAFIRRVKASTPPDAGPVVIHCSAGTGRTGCYIVLDVMLDMAECEGVVDIYN
;
A
#
# COMPACT_ATOMS: atom_id res chain seq x y z
N MET A 1 19.75 4.96 22.32
CA MET A 1 20.09 3.85 23.24
C MET A 1 19.79 2.55 22.49
N LYS A 2 20.82 1.79 22.07
CA LYS A 2 20.62 0.56 21.29
C LYS A 2 20.18 -0.54 22.28
N PRO A 3 19.08 -1.27 22.04
CA PRO A 3 18.64 -2.33 22.96
C PRO A 3 19.72 -3.44 23.03
N PRO A 4 19.79 -4.17 24.16
CA PRO A 4 20.75 -5.26 24.34
C PRO A 4 20.51 -6.36 23.29
N LEU A 5 21.61 -6.91 22.75
CA LEU A 5 21.56 -8.01 21.79
C LEU A 5 20.77 -9.19 22.37
N GLY A 6 19.67 -9.56 21.71
CA GLY A 6 18.93 -10.79 22.00
C GLY A 6 17.48 -10.61 22.48
N LEU A 7 17.05 -9.41 22.89
CA LEU A 7 15.64 -9.17 23.19
C LEU A 7 14.85 -8.83 21.91
N ARG A 8 13.77 -9.59 21.66
CA ARG A 8 12.79 -9.25 20.62
C ARG A 8 11.97 -8.05 21.09
N THR A 9 12.02 -6.95 20.36
CA THR A 9 11.11 -5.81 20.57
C THR A 9 9.70 -6.23 20.17
N LEU A 10 8.73 -6.06 21.08
CA LEU A 10 7.32 -6.31 20.82
C LEU A 10 6.56 -4.99 20.79
N LEU A 11 5.85 -4.72 19.70
CA LEU A 11 4.89 -3.62 19.62
C LEU A 11 3.51 -4.15 19.97
N ALA A 12 2.89 -3.57 21.01
CA ALA A 12 1.54 -3.92 21.43
C ALA A 12 0.54 -2.90 20.87
N CYS A 13 -0.46 -3.39 20.14
CA CYS A 13 -1.64 -2.59 19.79
C CYS A 13 -2.70 -2.75 20.90
N ILE A 14 -3.30 -1.64 21.34
CA ILE A 14 -4.32 -1.64 22.42
C ILE A 14 -5.61 -2.36 21.98
N GLY A 15 -5.83 -2.54 20.67
CA GLY A 15 -6.91 -3.33 20.10
C GLY A 15 -6.63 -3.73 18.64
N GLY A 16 -7.46 -4.62 18.09
CA GLY A 16 -7.41 -4.95 16.66
C GLY A 16 -7.80 -3.76 15.78
N PRO A 17 -7.26 -3.64 14.55
CA PRO A 17 -7.58 -2.53 13.68
C PRO A 17 -9.08 -2.48 13.36
N LYS A 18 -9.64 -1.27 13.48
CA LYS A 18 -10.97 -0.95 12.95
C LYS A 18 -10.90 -0.79 11.43
N PRO A 19 -12.02 -0.90 10.70
CA PRO A 19 -12.01 -0.81 9.23
C PRO A 19 -11.32 0.46 8.72
N GLU A 20 -11.56 1.59 9.37
CA GLU A 20 -10.99 2.89 9.03
C GLU A 20 -9.49 3.05 9.38
N MET A 21 -8.92 2.15 10.20
CA MET A 21 -7.52 2.21 10.65
C MET A 21 -6.63 1.12 10.02
N VAL A 22 -7.14 0.35 9.05
CA VAL A 22 -6.37 -0.73 8.44
C VAL A 22 -5.13 -0.20 7.70
N TYR A 23 -5.24 0.95 7.03
CA TYR A 23 -4.09 1.59 6.39
C TYR A 23 -3.03 2.01 7.42
N ASP A 24 -3.43 2.67 8.52
CA ASP A 24 -2.50 3.08 9.58
C ASP A 24 -1.79 1.89 10.23
N PHE A 25 -2.49 0.75 10.36
CA PHE A 25 -1.91 -0.50 10.84
C PHE A 25 -0.78 -0.99 9.92
N TRP A 26 -1.02 -1.09 8.60
CA TRP A 26 0.02 -1.50 7.65
C TRP A 26 1.16 -0.49 7.53
N ARG A 27 0.84 0.80 7.61
CA ARG A 27 1.83 1.87 7.64
C ARG A 27 2.76 1.72 8.85
N MET A 28 2.23 1.42 10.04
CA MET A 28 3.02 1.14 11.23
C MET A 28 3.89 -0.12 11.06
N VAL A 29 3.33 -1.22 10.54
CA VAL A 29 4.07 -2.46 10.25
C VAL A 29 5.26 -2.18 9.32
N TRP A 30 5.07 -1.39 8.27
CA TRP A 30 6.12 -1.01 7.34
C TRP A 30 7.18 -0.10 7.99
N GLN A 31 6.76 0.96 8.68
CA GLN A 31 7.64 1.97 9.27
C GLN A 31 8.54 1.40 10.37
N GLU A 32 8.01 0.51 11.20
CA GLU A 32 8.74 -0.14 12.30
C GLU A 32 9.49 -1.40 11.84
N HIS A 33 9.47 -1.69 10.53
CA HIS A 33 10.11 -2.87 9.95
C HIS A 33 9.67 -4.19 10.61
N CYS A 34 8.39 -4.29 10.95
CA CYS A 34 7.81 -5.46 11.57
C CYS A 34 7.84 -6.65 10.60
N SER A 35 8.59 -7.69 10.94
CA SER A 35 8.69 -8.92 10.13
C SER A 35 7.59 -9.93 10.43
N SER A 36 6.81 -9.74 11.49
CA SER A 36 5.79 -10.70 11.94
C SER A 36 4.64 -9.99 12.63
N ILE A 37 3.42 -10.44 12.34
CA ILE A 37 2.19 -9.98 12.96
C ILE A 37 1.57 -11.18 13.68
N VAL A 38 1.26 -11.01 14.97
CA VAL A 38 0.66 -12.08 15.78
C VAL A 38 -0.78 -11.67 16.13
N MET A 39 -1.75 -12.38 15.56
CA MET A 39 -3.17 -12.19 15.84
C MET A 39 -3.67 -13.29 16.78
N ILE A 40 -4.05 -12.92 18.00
CA ILE A 40 -4.46 -13.83 19.08
C ILE A 40 -5.97 -13.82 19.37
N THR A 41 -6.77 -13.34 18.42
CA THR A 41 -8.24 -13.27 18.52
C THR A 41 -8.87 -13.66 17.19
N LYS A 42 -10.13 -14.12 17.21
CA LYS A 42 -10.92 -14.29 15.98
C LYS A 42 -11.48 -12.94 15.52
N LEU A 43 -11.90 -12.84 14.26
CA LEU A 43 -12.58 -11.64 13.76
C LEU A 43 -13.89 -11.39 14.54
N VAL A 44 -14.62 -12.46 14.84
CA VAL A 44 -15.87 -12.44 15.59
C VAL A 44 -15.80 -13.46 16.73
N GLU A 45 -16.16 -13.03 17.93
CA GLU A 45 -16.26 -13.88 19.12
C GLU A 45 -17.61 -13.64 19.79
N VAL A 46 -18.37 -14.71 20.04
CA VAL A 46 -19.70 -14.65 20.68
C VAL A 46 -20.62 -13.62 20.01
N GLY A 47 -20.62 -13.60 18.66
CA GLY A 47 -21.43 -12.69 17.85
C GLY A 47 -20.97 -11.23 17.81
N ARG A 48 -19.85 -10.88 18.45
CA ARG A 48 -19.30 -9.52 18.45
C ARG A 48 -18.03 -9.45 17.63
N VAL A 49 -17.93 -8.44 16.77
CA VAL A 49 -16.70 -8.12 16.03
C VAL A 49 -15.62 -7.69 17.03
N LYS A 50 -14.49 -8.39 17.03
CA LYS A 50 -13.31 -8.09 17.87
C LYS A 50 -12.18 -7.43 17.07
N CYS A 51 -12.08 -7.79 15.80
CA CYS A 51 -11.05 -7.30 14.89
C CYS A 51 -11.61 -7.27 13.46
N SER A 52 -11.26 -6.25 12.70
CA SER A 52 -11.53 -6.23 11.26
C SER A 52 -10.52 -7.10 10.53
N ARG A 53 -10.91 -7.69 9.39
CA ARG A 53 -9.95 -8.35 8.53
C ARG A 53 -9.09 -7.28 7.87
N TYR A 54 -7.81 -7.23 8.23
CA TYR A 54 -6.86 -6.25 7.71
C TYR A 54 -5.98 -6.79 6.58
N TRP A 55 -6.17 -8.03 6.14
CA TRP A 55 -5.37 -8.65 5.08
C TRP A 55 -6.27 -9.07 3.90
N PRO A 56 -5.74 -9.07 2.66
CA PRO A 56 -6.50 -9.46 1.47
C PRO A 56 -6.62 -10.98 1.32
N GLU A 57 -7.49 -11.43 0.41
CA GLU A 57 -7.56 -12.85 0.02
C GLU A 57 -6.51 -13.20 -1.05
N ASP A 58 -6.18 -12.26 -1.93
CA ASP A 58 -5.10 -12.39 -2.92
C ASP A 58 -4.18 -11.16 -2.85
N SER A 59 -4.64 -10.02 -3.34
CA SER A 59 -3.89 -8.76 -3.26
C SER A 59 -4.85 -7.58 -3.10
N ASP A 60 -4.43 -6.56 -2.36
CA ASP A 60 -5.20 -5.31 -2.21
C ASP A 60 -4.29 -4.12 -1.89
N MET A 61 -4.79 -2.91 -2.16
CA MET A 61 -4.10 -1.65 -1.92
C MET A 61 -4.63 -1.00 -0.63
N TYR A 62 -3.73 -0.75 0.31
CA TYR A 62 -4.01 -0.01 1.54
C TYR A 62 -3.22 1.31 1.49
N GLY A 63 -3.87 2.37 0.99
CA GLY A 63 -3.19 3.64 0.73
C GLY A 63 -2.11 3.48 -0.34
N ASP A 64 -0.85 3.74 0.02
CA ASP A 64 0.32 3.57 -0.86
C ASP A 64 1.03 2.21 -0.70
N ILE A 65 0.50 1.31 0.14
CA ILE A 65 1.07 -0.01 0.42
C ILE A 65 0.20 -1.09 -0.21
N LYS A 66 0.77 -1.86 -1.13
CA LYS A 66 0.20 -3.09 -1.65
C LYS A 66 0.54 -4.25 -0.73
N ILE A 67 -0.49 -4.98 -0.32
CA ILE A 67 -0.32 -6.24 0.41
C ILE A 67 -0.73 -7.37 -0.52
N THR A 68 0.12 -8.37 -0.68
CA THR A 68 -0.20 -9.58 -1.43
C THR A 68 -0.03 -10.80 -0.54
N LEU A 69 -1.08 -11.62 -0.44
CA LEU A 69 -1.04 -12.92 0.22
C LEU A 69 -0.26 -13.90 -0.65
N VAL A 70 0.94 -14.26 -0.21
CA VAL A 70 1.83 -15.17 -0.92
C VAL A 70 1.46 -16.62 -0.60
N LYS A 71 1.14 -16.91 0.66
CA LYS A 71 0.90 -18.27 1.13
C LYS A 71 -0.02 -18.27 2.34
N THR A 72 -0.91 -19.26 2.40
CA THR A 72 -1.67 -19.60 3.61
C THR A 72 -1.42 -21.05 3.99
N GLU A 73 -1.08 -21.28 5.25
CA GLU A 73 -0.96 -22.61 5.85
C GLU A 73 -1.96 -22.72 7.00
N THR A 74 -2.94 -23.61 6.86
CA THR A 74 -3.95 -23.88 7.89
C THR A 74 -3.51 -25.07 8.72
N LEU A 75 -3.31 -24.88 10.02
CA LEU A 75 -3.00 -25.93 10.98
C LEU A 75 -4.17 -26.12 11.95
N ALA A 76 -4.07 -27.13 12.83
CA ALA A 76 -5.16 -27.50 13.74
C ALA A 76 -5.60 -26.36 14.66
N GLU A 77 -4.65 -25.53 15.13
CA GLU A 77 -4.90 -24.50 16.15
C GLU A 77 -4.69 -23.07 15.64
N TYR A 78 -4.00 -22.88 14.52
CA TYR A 78 -3.65 -21.57 13.98
C TYR A 78 -3.47 -21.57 12.47
N VAL A 79 -3.43 -20.37 11.89
CA VAL A 79 -3.20 -20.15 10.46
C VAL A 79 -1.99 -19.25 10.30
N VAL A 80 -1.04 -19.66 9.47
CA VAL A 80 0.10 -18.83 9.06
C VAL A 80 -0.21 -18.22 7.71
N ARG A 81 -0.05 -16.90 7.59
CA ARG A 81 -0.15 -16.18 6.32
C ARG A 81 1.17 -15.45 6.04
N SER A 82 1.72 -15.67 4.86
CA SER A 82 2.90 -14.97 4.37
C SER A 82 2.46 -13.86 3.42
N PHE A 83 2.94 -12.64 3.66
CA PHE A 83 2.59 -11.47 2.87
C PHE A 83 3.81 -10.87 2.22
N ALA A 84 3.65 -10.37 1.00
CA ALA A 84 4.56 -9.42 0.37
C ALA A 84 4.00 -8.01 0.55
N LEU A 85 4.85 -7.08 0.99
CA LEU A 85 4.54 -5.66 1.06
C LEU A 85 5.29 -4.93 -0.05
N GLU A 86 4.58 -4.18 -0.89
CA GLU A 86 5.18 -3.27 -1.85
C GLU A 86 4.68 -1.85 -1.57
N ARG A 87 5.57 -0.85 -1.65
CA ARG A 87 5.21 0.56 -1.54
C ARG A 87 5.85 1.32 -2.68
N PHE A 88 5.07 2.15 -3.35
CA PHE A 88 5.50 2.81 -4.57
C PHE A 88 6.13 4.17 -4.27
N HIS A 89 7.43 4.30 -4.53
CA HIS A 89 8.15 5.57 -4.37
C HIS A 89 8.98 5.86 -5.62
N PHE A 90 8.61 6.92 -6.33
CA PHE A 90 9.40 7.41 -7.46
C PHE A 90 10.54 8.33 -6.97
N THR A 91 11.75 7.80 -6.94
CA THR A 91 12.94 8.47 -6.37
C THR A 91 13.71 9.33 -7.37
N ALA A 92 13.44 9.18 -8.68
CA ALA A 92 14.20 9.86 -9.73
C ALA A 92 13.68 11.27 -10.06
N TRP A 93 12.70 11.79 -9.31
CA TRP A 93 12.25 13.17 -9.50
C TRP A 93 13.21 14.16 -8.84
N PRO A 94 13.85 15.07 -9.60
CA PRO A 94 14.80 16.02 -9.05
C PRO A 94 14.13 17.02 -8.08
N GLU A 95 14.90 17.52 -7.11
CA GLU A 95 14.44 18.51 -6.14
C GLU A 95 13.90 19.77 -6.81
N HIS A 96 14.62 20.27 -7.82
CA HIS A 96 14.21 21.37 -8.68
C HIS A 96 13.93 20.90 -10.11
N GLY A 97 12.79 21.30 -10.66
CA GLY A 97 12.41 21.00 -12.04
C GLY A 97 11.76 19.63 -12.23
N VAL A 98 12.03 19.02 -13.39
CA VAL A 98 11.40 17.78 -13.87
C VAL A 98 12.46 16.76 -14.31
N PRO A 99 12.14 15.45 -14.32
CA PRO A 99 13.04 14.45 -14.89
C PRO A 99 13.43 14.79 -16.33
N TYR A 100 14.70 14.58 -16.69
CA TYR A 100 15.19 14.86 -18.05
C TYR A 100 14.52 13.98 -19.11
N HIS A 101 14.11 12.77 -18.73
CA HIS A 101 13.34 11.85 -19.57
C HIS A 101 12.09 11.37 -18.84
N ALA A 102 10.96 11.34 -19.55
CA ALA A 102 9.68 10.87 -19.01
C ALA A 102 9.62 9.34 -18.84
N THR A 103 10.51 8.58 -19.48
CA THR A 103 10.49 7.10 -19.52
C THR A 103 10.40 6.46 -18.14
N GLY A 104 11.17 6.96 -17.17
CA GLY A 104 11.14 6.44 -15.80
C GLY A 104 9.79 6.67 -15.11
N LEU A 105 9.21 7.87 -15.30
CA LEU A 105 7.92 8.22 -14.70
C LEU A 105 6.78 7.42 -15.36
N LEU A 106 6.79 7.27 -16.69
CA LEU A 106 5.80 6.47 -17.42
C LEU A 106 5.87 4.99 -17.03
N ALA A 107 7.08 4.43 -16.90
CA ALA A 107 7.27 3.05 -16.43
C ALA A 107 6.76 2.89 -14.99
N PHE A 108 6.99 3.88 -14.13
CA PHE A 108 6.48 3.89 -12.77
C PHE A 108 4.95 3.93 -12.71
N ILE A 109 4.30 4.82 -13.47
CA ILE A 109 2.83 4.88 -13.59
C ILE A 109 2.28 3.52 -14.01
N ARG A 110 2.81 2.94 -15.09
CA ARG A 110 2.40 1.59 -15.56
C ARG A 110 2.55 0.52 -14.48
N ARG A 111 3.65 0.54 -13.71
CA ARG A 111 3.86 -0.41 -12.61
C ARG A 111 2.84 -0.22 -11.49
N VAL A 112 2.49 1.01 -11.15
CA VAL A 112 1.43 1.31 -10.15
C VAL A 112 0.09 0.79 -10.67
N LYS A 113 -0.31 1.13 -11.90
CA LYS A 113 -1.58 0.66 -12.50
C LYS A 113 -1.68 -0.86 -12.54
N ALA A 114 -0.64 -1.55 -13.02
CA ALA A 114 -0.60 -3.01 -13.07
C ALA A 114 -0.68 -3.67 -11.67
N SER A 115 -0.39 -2.90 -10.63
CA SER A 115 -0.43 -3.35 -9.25
C SER A 115 -1.70 -2.94 -8.49
N THR A 116 -2.54 -2.09 -9.08
CA THR A 116 -3.78 -1.59 -8.49
C THR A 116 -4.98 -2.19 -9.23
N PRO A 117 -5.74 -3.12 -8.60
CA PRO A 117 -6.95 -3.68 -9.19
C PRO A 117 -8.00 -2.62 -9.52
N PRO A 118 -8.86 -2.81 -10.55
CA PRO A 118 -9.93 -1.86 -10.88
C PRO A 118 -10.98 -1.67 -9.79
N ASP A 119 -11.16 -2.66 -8.92
CA ASP A 119 -12.07 -2.67 -7.78
C ASP A 119 -11.42 -2.17 -6.48
N ALA A 120 -10.13 -1.79 -6.52
CA ALA A 120 -9.47 -1.17 -5.39
C ALA A 120 -10.01 0.23 -5.09
N GLY A 121 -9.80 0.69 -3.85
CA GLY A 121 -10.06 2.08 -3.47
C GLY A 121 -9.16 3.09 -4.20
N PRO A 122 -9.39 4.40 -4.02
CA PRO A 122 -8.61 5.43 -4.70
C PRO A 122 -7.12 5.35 -4.35
N VAL A 123 -6.25 5.47 -5.35
CA VAL A 123 -4.80 5.54 -5.15
C VAL A 123 -4.43 6.90 -4.57
N VAL A 124 -3.80 6.90 -3.39
CA VAL A 124 -3.30 8.13 -2.78
C VAL A 124 -1.98 8.52 -3.42
N ILE A 125 -1.93 9.70 -4.02
CA ILE A 125 -0.74 10.25 -4.67
C ILE A 125 -0.31 11.50 -3.90
N HIS A 126 0.92 11.54 -3.43
CA HIS A 126 1.45 12.70 -2.71
C HIS A 126 2.86 13.06 -3.15
N CYS A 127 3.24 14.31 -2.86
CA CYS A 127 4.63 14.77 -2.94
C CYS A 127 4.96 15.52 -1.64
N SER A 128 5.57 16.71 -1.71
CA SER A 128 5.77 17.56 -0.53
C SER A 128 4.55 18.45 -0.26
N ALA A 129 4.11 19.23 -1.24
CA ALA A 129 2.98 20.16 -1.10
C ALA A 129 1.65 19.61 -1.67
N GLY A 130 1.69 18.44 -2.32
CA GLY A 130 0.52 17.79 -2.91
C GLY A 130 0.01 18.39 -4.22
N THR A 131 0.74 19.33 -4.85
CA THR A 131 0.27 20.05 -6.05
C THR A 131 1.12 19.78 -7.29
N GLY A 132 2.42 20.08 -7.27
CA GLY A 132 3.28 20.03 -8.48
C GLY A 132 3.50 18.62 -9.06
N ARG A 133 4.33 17.81 -8.41
CA ARG A 133 4.63 16.43 -8.88
C ARG A 133 3.39 15.55 -8.86
N THR A 134 2.53 15.75 -7.85
CA THR A 134 1.24 15.08 -7.72
C THR A 134 0.34 15.36 -8.93
N GLY A 135 0.13 16.62 -9.30
CA GLY A 135 -0.69 16.99 -10.44
C GLY A 135 -0.12 16.47 -11.76
N CYS A 136 1.21 16.53 -11.93
CA CYS A 136 1.85 15.99 -13.13
C CYS A 136 1.70 14.46 -13.24
N TYR A 137 1.81 13.72 -12.13
CA TYR A 137 1.51 12.28 -12.11
C TYR A 137 0.05 12.02 -12.52
N ILE A 138 -0.90 12.73 -11.90
CA ILE A 138 -2.35 12.54 -12.14
C ILE A 138 -2.70 12.82 -13.60
N VAL A 139 -2.25 13.95 -14.16
CA VAL A 139 -2.51 14.30 -15.56
C VAL A 139 -1.93 13.23 -16.48
N LEU A 140 -0.69 12.79 -16.26
CA LEU A 140 -0.11 11.73 -17.09
C LEU A 140 -0.89 10.42 -17.00
N ASP A 141 -1.34 10.04 -15.80
CA ASP A 141 -2.11 8.82 -15.60
C ASP A 141 -3.45 8.85 -16.36
N VAL A 142 -4.20 9.95 -16.24
CA VAL A 142 -5.48 10.15 -16.96
C VAL A 142 -5.26 10.22 -18.46
N MET A 143 -4.25 10.95 -18.92
CA MET A 143 -3.96 11.09 -20.35
C MET A 143 -3.52 9.77 -20.99
N LEU A 144 -2.84 8.90 -20.24
CA LEU A 144 -2.53 7.56 -20.72
C LEU A 144 -3.81 6.73 -20.90
N ASP A 145 -4.78 6.84 -20.00
CA ASP A 145 -6.07 6.14 -20.14
C ASP A 145 -6.89 6.68 -21.31
N MET A 146 -6.93 8.00 -21.52
CA MET A 146 -7.59 8.60 -22.69
C MET A 146 -6.94 8.16 -24.00
N ALA A 147 -5.60 8.10 -24.03
CA ALA A 147 -4.88 7.63 -25.21
C ALA A 147 -5.20 6.16 -25.51
N GLU A 148 -5.31 5.32 -24.49
CA GLU A 148 -5.60 3.89 -24.65
C GLU A 148 -7.08 3.62 -24.99
N CYS A 149 -8.01 4.35 -24.38
CA CYS A 149 -9.45 4.13 -24.55
C CYS A 149 -10.04 4.83 -25.79
N GLU A 150 -9.58 6.04 -26.09
CA GLU A 150 -10.22 6.94 -27.07
C GLU A 150 -9.29 7.28 -28.24
N GLY A 151 -7.99 6.97 -28.13
CA GLY A 151 -6.99 7.36 -29.12
C GLY A 151 -6.71 8.86 -29.13
N VAL A 152 -7.08 9.58 -28.06
CA VAL A 152 -6.91 11.03 -27.93
C VAL A 152 -6.19 11.40 -26.64
N VAL A 153 -5.55 12.57 -26.62
CA VAL A 153 -4.90 13.14 -25.43
C VAL A 153 -5.27 14.62 -25.39
N ASP A 154 -5.85 15.08 -24.28
CA ASP A 154 -6.19 16.48 -24.06
C ASP A 154 -5.64 16.99 -22.73
N ILE A 155 -4.54 17.74 -22.79
CA ILE A 155 -3.84 18.24 -21.60
C ILE A 155 -4.51 19.50 -21.02
N TYR A 156 -5.32 20.23 -21.81
CA TYR A 156 -5.76 21.58 -21.45
C TYR A 156 -7.27 21.72 -21.20
N ASN A 157 -8.10 20.85 -21.77
CA ASN A 157 -9.56 20.83 -21.54
C ASN A 157 -10.01 19.74 -20.57
#